data_AF-A0A4Q2M146-F1
#
_entry.id   AF-A0A4Q2M146-F1
#
_cell.length_a   1.000
_cell.length_b   1.000
_cell.length_c   1.000
_cell.angle_alpha   90.00
_cell.angle_beta   90.00
_cell.angle_gamma   90.00
#
_symmetry.space_group_name_H-M   'P 1'
#
loop_
_entity.id
_entity.type
_entity.pdbx_description
1 polymer ?
#
loop_
_entity_poly.entity_id
_entity_poly.type
_entity_poly.pdbx_seq_one_letter_code
_entity_poly.pdbx_strand_id
1 'polypeptide(L)'
;MNKWFLAALLVVVIAGCSARMNEITETDPELPQEQAGEQADDETKIDDETEIEEIVKSRLFEKNLLTYDEFETVTLTWGGEKVQSSFHMHPDITLFGLYLPEFVKEYDNEDGRGWGYGTGTNDSYINILYDDESLVAQLTMSNDALVQYEEYIGSRIVDGATEDYFKFFRRPSYLARITYYEENKEDALPLFLEAARNIRFVEDEQTKEVNWYLNDPKRTEAAMENPTYLDESQYTGDEQLFVKLINLHAKYINERDEKRYFGMLTRENNFNEELPEYTIIHLKKPDFGQMSDTQALIWVTKTTVKNMLDVNVSTPFYLFVKEDGEWKLQDID
;
A
#
# COMPACT_ATOMS: atom_id res chain seq x y z
N MET A 1 49.50 26.89 -10.03
CA MET A 1 49.16 25.93 -11.09
C MET A 1 47.68 26.02 -11.33
N ASN A 2 47.30 26.53 -12.50
CA ASN A 2 45.92 26.74 -12.92
C ASN A 2 45.24 25.40 -13.22
N LYS A 3 43.92 25.33 -13.01
CA LYS A 3 42.95 24.88 -14.03
C LYS A 3 41.52 25.19 -13.57
N TRP A 4 40.95 26.18 -14.25
CA TRP A 4 39.52 26.39 -14.38
C TRP A 4 38.93 25.30 -15.29
N PHE A 5 37.74 24.80 -14.95
CA PHE A 5 36.85 24.14 -15.90
C PHE A 5 35.50 24.86 -15.85
N LEU A 6 35.22 25.63 -16.89
CA LEU A 6 33.88 26.12 -17.21
C LEU A 6 33.23 25.07 -18.11
N ALA A 7 32.12 24.48 -17.67
CA ALA A 7 31.27 23.66 -18.51
C ALA A 7 30.22 24.59 -19.18
N ALA A 8 30.18 24.55 -20.51
CA ALA A 8 29.19 25.25 -21.32
C ALA A 8 27.90 24.41 -21.38
N LEU A 9 26.78 24.99 -20.94
CA LEU A 9 25.45 24.42 -21.11
C LEU A 9 24.88 24.91 -22.45
N LEU A 10 24.69 23.99 -23.39
CA LEU A 10 24.03 24.24 -24.67
C LEU A 10 22.54 23.91 -24.50
N VAL A 11 21.68 24.93 -24.44
CA VAL A 11 20.22 24.75 -24.47
C VAL A 11 19.76 24.86 -25.92
N VAL A 12 19.27 23.75 -26.47
CA VAL A 12 18.57 23.68 -27.76
C VAL A 12 17.07 23.63 -27.46
N VAL A 13 16.36 24.72 -27.72
CA VAL A 13 14.89 24.76 -27.73
C VAL A 13 14.44 24.49 -29.16
N ILE A 14 13.81 23.35 -29.39
CA ILE A 14 13.08 23.07 -30.64
C ILE A 14 11.60 23.35 -30.40
N ALA A 15 11.07 24.24 -31.23
CA ALA A 15 9.66 24.55 -31.35
C ALA A 15 8.89 23.40 -32.02
N GLY A 16 7.67 23.14 -31.54
CA GLY A 16 6.70 22.27 -32.19
C GLY A 16 5.30 22.85 -32.08
N CYS A 17 4.84 23.47 -33.17
CA CYS A 17 3.47 23.95 -33.38
C CYS A 17 2.55 22.81 -33.86
N SER A 18 1.23 23.12 -33.82
CA SER A 18 0.05 22.43 -34.38
C SER A 18 -0.66 21.48 -33.40
N ALA A 19 -1.99 21.49 -33.24
CA ALA A 19 -3.00 21.65 -34.27
C ALA A 19 -4.38 22.17 -33.77
N ARG A 20 -4.98 23.04 -34.59
CA ARG A 20 -6.37 23.05 -35.10
C ARG A 20 -7.51 22.64 -34.14
N MET A 21 -8.26 23.65 -33.70
CA MET A 21 -9.67 23.55 -33.34
C MET A 21 -10.49 23.18 -34.58
N ASN A 22 -11.23 22.07 -34.49
CA ASN A 22 -12.34 21.78 -35.40
C ASN A 22 -13.66 22.13 -34.68
N GLU A 23 -14.40 22.98 -35.38
CA GLU A 23 -15.77 23.40 -35.20
C GLU A 23 -16.70 22.19 -35.37
N ILE A 24 -17.51 21.86 -34.36
CA ILE A 24 -18.61 20.90 -34.50
C ILE A 24 -19.90 21.71 -34.55
N THR A 25 -20.47 21.73 -35.75
CA THR A 25 -21.76 22.27 -36.10
C THR A 25 -22.88 21.46 -35.45
N GLU A 26 -23.81 22.16 -34.81
CA GLU A 26 -25.11 21.63 -34.40
C GLU A 26 -25.87 21.06 -35.60
N THR A 27 -26.29 19.82 -35.50
CA THR A 27 -27.45 19.31 -36.25
C THR A 27 -28.31 18.48 -35.32
N ASP A 28 -29.41 19.10 -34.94
CA ASP A 28 -30.64 18.55 -34.39
C ASP A 28 -31.26 17.55 -35.38
N PRO A 29 -31.73 16.36 -34.94
CA PRO A 29 -32.75 15.64 -35.67
C PRO A 29 -34.03 15.53 -34.86
N GLU A 30 -35.08 16.10 -35.46
CA GLU A 30 -36.50 16.00 -35.15
C GLU A 30 -36.95 14.62 -34.68
N LEU A 31 -37.71 14.61 -33.58
CA LEU A 31 -38.59 13.53 -33.15
C LEU A 31 -39.71 13.29 -34.17
N PRO A 32 -39.92 12.04 -34.64
CA PRO A 32 -41.18 11.65 -35.26
C PRO A 32 -42.17 11.13 -34.22
N GLN A 33 -43.40 11.56 -34.44
CA GLN A 33 -44.59 11.38 -33.62
C GLN A 33 -45.02 9.94 -33.43
N GLU A 34 -45.52 9.72 -32.21
CA GLU A 34 -46.51 8.77 -31.73
C GLU A 34 -47.57 8.40 -32.80
N GLN A 35 -47.69 7.11 -33.11
CA GLN A 35 -48.92 6.52 -33.65
C GLN A 35 -49.31 5.31 -32.82
N ALA A 36 -50.48 5.46 -32.17
CA ALA A 36 -51.20 4.42 -31.48
C ALA A 36 -51.65 3.33 -32.46
N GLY A 37 -51.39 2.07 -32.10
CA GLY A 37 -51.92 0.88 -32.74
C GLY A 37 -52.21 -0.18 -31.69
N GLU A 38 -53.47 -0.22 -31.23
CA GLU A 38 -54.07 -1.35 -30.51
C GLU A 38 -54.11 -2.59 -31.42
N GLN A 39 -53.52 -3.70 -30.99
CA GLN A 39 -53.95 -5.02 -31.47
C GLN A 39 -53.58 -6.16 -30.48
N ALA A 40 -54.62 -6.59 -29.76
CA ALA A 40 -55.01 -7.95 -29.39
C ALA A 40 -53.96 -9.00 -28.98
N ASP A 41 -54.01 -9.34 -27.68
CA ASP A 41 -54.07 -10.69 -27.08
C ASP A 41 -53.48 -11.87 -27.86
N ASP A 42 -52.29 -12.30 -27.43
CA ASP A 42 -51.92 -13.72 -27.38
C ASP A 42 -51.02 -13.95 -26.15
N GLU A 43 -51.64 -14.19 -24.99
CA GLU A 43 -50.96 -14.61 -23.77
C GLU A 43 -50.42 -16.04 -23.93
N THR A 44 -49.21 -16.15 -24.50
CA THR A 44 -48.40 -17.36 -24.30
C THR A 44 -47.63 -17.19 -23.00
N LYS A 45 -48.18 -17.70 -21.89
CA LYS A 45 -47.44 -17.91 -20.64
C LYS A 45 -46.30 -18.88 -20.90
N ILE A 46 -45.11 -18.34 -21.09
CA ILE A 46 -43.86 -19.07 -20.95
C ILE A 46 -43.49 -18.91 -19.46
N ASP A 47 -43.89 -19.89 -18.65
CA ASP A 47 -43.28 -20.11 -17.35
C ASP A 47 -41.86 -20.66 -17.62
N ASP A 48 -40.94 -19.75 -17.95
CA ASP A 48 -39.50 -20.03 -17.89
C ASP A 48 -39.05 -19.72 -16.46
N GLU A 49 -39.39 -20.65 -15.55
CA GLU A 49 -38.67 -20.76 -14.27
C GLU A 49 -37.26 -21.26 -14.59
N THR A 50 -36.44 -20.38 -15.14
CA THR A 50 -35.00 -20.61 -15.25
C THR A 50 -34.48 -20.60 -13.81
N GLU A 51 -34.31 -21.78 -13.22
CA GLU A 51 -33.56 -21.95 -11.97
C GLU A 51 -32.21 -21.25 -12.16
N ILE A 52 -32.05 -20.09 -11.53
CA ILE A 52 -30.76 -19.43 -11.45
C ILE A 52 -29.92 -20.30 -10.52
N GLU A 53 -29.13 -21.21 -11.10
CA GLU A 53 -28.12 -21.96 -10.36
C GLU A 53 -27.21 -20.94 -9.66
N GLU A 54 -27.28 -20.90 -8.34
CA GLU A 54 -26.39 -20.09 -7.52
C GLU A 54 -24.97 -20.62 -7.72
N ILE A 55 -24.17 -19.91 -8.51
CA ILE A 55 -22.77 -20.27 -8.75
C ILE A 55 -22.03 -20.15 -7.42
N VAL A 56 -21.79 -21.29 -6.78
CA VAL A 56 -20.99 -21.38 -5.55
C VAL A 56 -19.55 -21.03 -5.92
N LYS A 57 -19.13 -19.82 -5.59
CA LYS A 57 -17.75 -19.38 -5.79
C LYS A 57 -16.80 -20.11 -4.84
N SER A 58 -15.64 -20.47 -5.36
CA SER A 58 -14.50 -20.97 -4.58
C SER A 58 -13.70 -19.80 -4.02
N ARG A 59 -12.89 -20.06 -3.00
CA ARG A 59 -11.99 -19.05 -2.42
C ARG A 59 -10.57 -19.26 -2.93
N LEU A 60 -9.95 -18.19 -3.40
CA LEU A 60 -8.52 -18.19 -3.68
C LEU A 60 -7.72 -18.05 -2.39
N PHE A 61 -8.21 -17.26 -1.42
CA PHE A 61 -7.52 -17.03 -0.16
C PHE A 61 -8.27 -17.65 1.02
N GLU A 62 -7.52 -18.14 1.99
CA GLU A 62 -8.11 -18.58 3.25
C GLU A 62 -8.85 -17.43 3.94
N LYS A 63 -9.98 -17.75 4.60
CA LYS A 63 -10.83 -16.73 5.26
C LYS A 63 -10.04 -15.84 6.23
N ASN A 64 -9.07 -16.45 6.89
CA ASN A 64 -8.03 -15.78 7.63
C ASN A 64 -6.72 -16.17 6.96
N LEU A 65 -5.95 -15.20 6.49
CA LEU A 65 -4.61 -15.47 5.96
C LEU A 65 -3.80 -16.22 7.01
N LEU A 66 -3.07 -17.24 6.57
CA LEU A 66 -2.19 -17.99 7.44
C LEU A 66 -0.98 -17.13 7.80
N THR A 67 -0.53 -17.21 9.04
CA THR A 67 0.73 -16.59 9.47
C THR A 67 1.90 -17.38 8.92
N TYR A 68 2.96 -16.69 8.51
CA TYR A 68 4.21 -17.30 8.09
C TYR A 68 4.82 -18.15 9.22
N ASP A 69 5.22 -19.36 8.88
CA ASP A 69 5.96 -20.29 9.74
C ASP A 69 7.30 -20.62 9.06
N GLU A 70 8.41 -20.31 9.72
CA GLU A 70 9.77 -20.55 9.21
C GLU A 70 10.10 -22.03 9.00
N PHE A 71 9.32 -22.94 9.60
CA PHE A 71 9.44 -24.38 9.43
C PHE A 71 8.48 -24.95 8.37
N GLU A 72 7.55 -24.15 7.86
CA GLU A 72 6.62 -24.57 6.82
C GLU A 72 7.37 -24.81 5.50
N THR A 73 7.10 -25.96 4.88
CA THR A 73 7.60 -26.28 3.54
C THR A 73 6.42 -26.29 2.57
N VAL A 74 6.49 -25.43 1.56
CA VAL A 74 5.50 -25.35 0.49
C VAL A 74 6.15 -25.85 -0.81
N THR A 75 5.40 -26.66 -1.55
CA THR A 75 5.73 -27.02 -2.93
C THR A 75 4.67 -26.45 -3.84
N LEU A 76 5.09 -25.83 -4.94
CA LEU A 76 4.19 -25.32 -5.97
C LEU A 76 4.20 -26.25 -7.18
N THR A 77 3.24 -26.09 -8.08
CA THR A 77 3.14 -26.82 -9.33
C THR A 77 3.55 -25.91 -10.49
N TRP A 78 4.46 -26.37 -11.32
CA TRP A 78 4.95 -25.67 -12.51
C TRP A 78 5.14 -26.67 -13.65
N GLY A 79 4.52 -26.44 -14.81
CA GLY A 79 4.60 -27.38 -15.95
C GLY A 79 4.11 -28.80 -15.61
N GLY A 80 3.22 -28.95 -14.62
CA GLY A 80 2.74 -30.24 -14.12
C GLY A 80 3.70 -30.94 -13.13
N GLU A 81 4.85 -30.36 -12.82
CA GLU A 81 5.81 -30.87 -11.85
C GLU A 81 5.73 -30.12 -10.52
N LYS A 82 6.06 -30.80 -9.41
CA LYS A 82 6.19 -30.13 -8.11
C LYS A 82 7.56 -29.50 -8.00
N VAL A 83 7.61 -28.19 -7.76
CA VAL A 83 8.81 -27.41 -7.54
C VAL A 83 8.90 -26.97 -6.09
N GLN A 84 10.09 -27.08 -5.51
CA GLN A 84 10.34 -26.55 -4.17
C GLN A 84 10.29 -25.02 -4.20
N SER A 85 9.66 -24.44 -3.18
CA SER A 85 9.52 -23.00 -3.04
C SER A 85 10.13 -22.51 -1.73
N SER A 86 10.55 -21.25 -1.74
CA SER A 86 11.06 -20.51 -0.59
C SER A 86 10.15 -19.33 -0.30
N PHE A 87 10.07 -18.92 0.96
CA PHE A 87 9.29 -17.74 1.34
C PHE A 87 10.04 -16.46 0.97
N HIS A 88 9.35 -15.53 0.31
CA HIS A 88 9.84 -14.20 -0.02
C HIS A 88 8.90 -13.15 0.55
N MET A 89 9.41 -12.31 1.45
CA MET A 89 8.69 -11.17 2.02
C MET A 89 8.54 -10.06 0.99
N HIS A 90 7.38 -9.43 0.91
CA HIS A 90 7.15 -8.30 0.01
C HIS A 90 8.08 -7.15 0.39
N PRO A 91 8.80 -6.57 -0.57
CA PRO A 91 9.86 -5.63 -0.24
C PRO A 91 9.33 -4.27 0.22
N ASP A 92 8.11 -3.89 -0.19
CA ASP A 92 7.43 -2.64 0.22
C ASP A 92 6.28 -2.83 1.22
N ILE A 93 5.72 -4.04 1.31
CA ILE A 93 4.51 -4.33 2.10
C ILE A 93 4.85 -5.50 3.02
N THR A 94 5.75 -5.23 3.96
CA THR A 94 6.39 -6.26 4.83
C THR A 94 5.41 -7.06 5.69
N LEU A 95 4.14 -6.66 5.72
CA LEU A 95 3.02 -7.43 6.30
C LEU A 95 2.77 -8.77 5.59
N PHE A 96 3.22 -8.93 4.35
CA PHE A 96 2.97 -10.13 3.56
C PHE A 96 4.23 -10.67 2.89
N GLY A 97 4.15 -11.95 2.55
CA GLY A 97 5.04 -12.56 1.58
C GLY A 97 4.36 -13.75 0.93
N LEU A 98 5.04 -14.36 -0.02
CA LEU A 98 4.57 -15.56 -0.68
C LEU A 98 5.70 -16.56 -0.91
N TYR A 99 5.30 -17.82 -1.05
CA TYR A 99 6.21 -18.89 -1.45
C TYR A 99 6.39 -18.83 -2.97
N LEU A 100 7.65 -18.87 -3.42
CA LEU A 100 8.02 -18.82 -4.84
C LEU A 100 9.11 -19.83 -5.18
N PRO A 101 9.12 -20.39 -6.39
CA PRO A 101 10.24 -21.19 -6.89
C PRO A 101 11.51 -20.33 -7.05
N GLU A 102 12.68 -20.95 -6.94
CA GLU A 102 13.97 -20.23 -7.00
C GLU A 102 14.20 -19.45 -8.31
N PHE A 103 13.58 -19.88 -9.42
CA PHE A 103 13.71 -19.20 -10.71
C PHE A 103 12.92 -17.90 -10.79
N VAL A 104 11.95 -17.67 -9.89
CA VAL A 104 11.21 -16.41 -9.79
C VAL A 104 12.05 -15.43 -8.99
N LYS A 105 12.27 -14.23 -9.53
CA LYS A 105 13.12 -13.19 -8.95
C LYS A 105 12.30 -11.95 -8.62
N GLU A 106 12.80 -11.14 -7.70
CA GLU A 106 12.26 -9.80 -7.45
C GLU A 106 12.36 -8.96 -8.74
N TYR A 107 11.32 -8.19 -8.99
CA TYR A 107 11.15 -7.38 -10.19
C TYR A 107 10.59 -6.00 -9.82
N ASP A 108 11.23 -4.95 -10.32
CA ASP A 108 10.81 -3.56 -10.12
C ASP A 108 10.13 -3.04 -11.39
N ASN A 109 8.95 -2.44 -11.26
CA ASN A 109 8.24 -1.75 -12.35
C ASN A 109 7.64 -0.42 -11.91
N GLU A 110 6.97 0.28 -12.83
CA GLU A 110 6.37 1.60 -12.57
C GLU A 110 5.27 1.55 -11.51
N ASP A 111 4.61 0.41 -11.35
CA ASP A 111 3.53 0.20 -10.38
C ASP A 111 4.03 -0.39 -9.05
N GLY A 112 5.35 -0.56 -8.90
CA GLY A 112 6.00 -1.03 -7.68
C GLY A 112 6.80 -2.32 -7.85
N ARG A 113 7.12 -2.95 -6.73
CA ARG A 113 7.96 -4.15 -6.69
C ARG A 113 7.11 -5.41 -6.57
N GLY A 114 7.59 -6.50 -7.14
CA GLY A 114 6.92 -7.79 -7.14
C GLY A 114 7.88 -8.92 -7.45
N TRP A 115 7.35 -10.02 -7.96
CA TRP A 115 8.15 -11.18 -8.31
C TRP A 115 7.74 -11.77 -9.64
N GLY A 116 8.72 -12.03 -10.50
CA GLY A 116 8.46 -12.53 -11.84
C GLY A 116 9.57 -13.43 -12.37
N TYR A 117 9.29 -14.00 -13.53
CA TYR A 117 10.28 -14.72 -14.34
C TYR A 117 10.02 -14.41 -15.81
N GLY A 118 11.06 -14.59 -16.62
CA GLY A 118 11.04 -14.25 -18.03
C GLY A 118 12.40 -13.77 -18.49
N THR A 119 12.50 -13.47 -19.78
CA THR A 119 13.68 -12.84 -20.36
C THR A 119 13.25 -11.70 -21.27
N GLY A 120 13.11 -10.49 -20.72
CA GLY A 120 13.04 -9.26 -21.52
C GLY A 120 11.74 -8.48 -21.31
N THR A 121 11.07 -8.14 -22.40
CA THR A 121 9.87 -7.27 -22.34
C THR A 121 8.60 -8.01 -21.95
N ASN A 122 8.62 -9.35 -21.92
CA ASN A 122 7.41 -10.17 -21.72
C ASN A 122 7.48 -10.97 -20.42
N ASP A 123 7.99 -10.34 -19.36
CA ASP A 123 8.12 -10.96 -18.05
C ASP A 123 6.72 -11.14 -17.43
N SER A 124 6.48 -12.31 -16.84
CA SER A 124 5.24 -12.60 -16.10
C SER A 124 5.52 -12.50 -14.61
N TYR A 125 4.64 -11.83 -13.86
CA TYR A 125 4.90 -11.48 -12.47
C TYR A 125 3.64 -11.39 -11.62
N ILE A 126 3.84 -11.41 -10.30
CA ILE A 126 2.83 -11.15 -9.27
C ILE A 126 3.26 -9.96 -8.39
N ASN A 127 2.32 -9.06 -8.08
CA ASN A 127 2.50 -7.98 -7.10
C ASN A 127 1.45 -8.09 -6.00
N ILE A 128 1.80 -7.56 -4.82
CA ILE A 128 0.83 -7.18 -3.80
C ILE A 128 0.75 -5.66 -3.79
N LEU A 129 -0.44 -5.12 -3.94
CA LEU A 129 -0.69 -3.68 -4.02
C LEU A 129 -1.66 -3.26 -2.92
N TYR A 130 -1.64 -1.98 -2.54
CA TYR A 130 -2.74 -1.39 -1.81
C TYR A 130 -3.99 -1.34 -2.70
N ASP A 131 -5.15 -1.55 -2.12
CA ASP A 131 -6.43 -1.38 -2.81
C ASP A 131 -6.64 0.10 -3.16
N ASP A 132 -6.56 0.40 -4.45
CA ASP A 132 -6.77 1.72 -5.03
C ASP A 132 -8.07 1.70 -5.85
N GLU A 133 -9.06 2.49 -5.43
CA GLU A 133 -10.34 2.59 -6.15
C GLU A 133 -10.17 3.06 -7.61
N SER A 134 -9.14 3.87 -7.90
CA SER A 134 -8.85 4.33 -9.25
C SER A 134 -8.38 3.21 -10.16
N LEU A 135 -7.69 2.21 -9.61
CA LEU A 135 -7.27 1.00 -10.31
C LEU A 135 -8.48 0.09 -10.58
N VAL A 136 -9.35 -0.09 -9.59
CA VAL A 136 -10.58 -0.89 -9.73
C VAL A 136 -11.49 -0.33 -10.83
N ALA A 137 -11.58 1.00 -10.95
CA ALA A 137 -12.37 1.65 -12.00
C ALA A 137 -11.86 1.38 -13.44
N GLN A 138 -10.62 0.90 -13.59
CA GLN A 138 -10.01 0.59 -14.89
C GLN A 138 -10.17 -0.88 -15.31
N LEU A 139 -10.73 -1.72 -14.45
CA LEU A 139 -10.97 -3.15 -14.74
C LEU A 139 -12.17 -3.27 -15.69
N THR A 140 -11.86 -3.37 -16.98
CA THR A 140 -12.86 -3.36 -18.07
C THR A 140 -13.15 -4.74 -18.64
N MET A 141 -12.42 -5.77 -18.18
CA MET A 141 -12.51 -7.14 -18.68
C MET A 141 -12.83 -8.12 -17.56
N SER A 142 -13.40 -9.26 -17.95
CA SER A 142 -13.60 -10.42 -17.09
C SER A 142 -12.90 -11.62 -17.71
N ASN A 143 -12.22 -12.40 -16.88
CA ASN A 143 -11.56 -13.64 -17.25
C ASN A 143 -12.44 -14.80 -16.77
N ASP A 144 -13.09 -15.48 -17.70
CA ASP A 144 -14.05 -16.57 -17.42
C ASP A 144 -13.43 -17.71 -16.59
N ALA A 145 -12.12 -17.92 -16.66
CA ALA A 145 -11.45 -18.93 -15.84
C ALA A 145 -11.35 -18.53 -14.36
N LEU A 146 -11.51 -17.24 -14.04
CA LEU A 146 -11.27 -16.66 -12.72
C LEU A 146 -12.55 -16.19 -12.00
N VAL A 147 -13.67 -16.04 -12.72
CA VAL A 147 -14.96 -15.65 -12.11
C VAL A 147 -15.45 -16.60 -11.01
N GLN A 148 -14.91 -17.83 -11.00
CA GLN A 148 -15.13 -18.83 -9.95
C GLN A 148 -14.53 -18.45 -8.60
N TYR A 149 -13.65 -17.45 -8.51
CA TYR A 149 -13.05 -17.02 -7.24
C TYR A 149 -13.85 -15.86 -6.62
N GLU A 150 -14.16 -15.95 -5.32
CA GLU A 150 -14.83 -14.88 -4.56
C GLU A 150 -14.08 -13.56 -4.63
N GLU A 151 -12.75 -13.63 -4.69
CA GLU A 151 -11.84 -12.50 -4.53
C GLU A 151 -11.45 -11.87 -5.86
N TYR A 152 -11.75 -12.51 -6.99
CA TYR A 152 -11.49 -11.95 -8.30
C TYR A 152 -12.39 -10.74 -8.57
N ILE A 153 -11.76 -9.59 -8.87
CA ILE A 153 -12.46 -8.30 -9.04
C ILE A 153 -12.44 -7.78 -10.48
N GLY A 154 -11.73 -8.44 -11.40
CA GLY A 154 -11.69 -8.11 -12.82
C GLY A 154 -10.28 -8.13 -13.41
N SER A 155 -10.21 -7.82 -14.70
CA SER A 155 -8.97 -7.78 -15.47
C SER A 155 -8.87 -6.53 -16.33
N ARG A 156 -7.66 -6.26 -16.82
CA ARG A 156 -7.39 -5.33 -17.93
C ARG A 156 -6.23 -5.83 -18.79
N ILE A 157 -6.05 -5.21 -19.95
CA ILE A 157 -4.87 -5.43 -20.80
C ILE A 157 -4.02 -4.16 -20.80
N VAL A 158 -2.72 -4.31 -20.52
CA VAL A 158 -1.73 -3.23 -20.55
C VAL A 158 -0.55 -3.71 -21.39
N ASP A 159 -0.23 -3.00 -22.47
CA ASP A 159 0.89 -3.30 -23.38
C ASP A 159 0.96 -4.77 -23.86
N GLY A 160 -0.22 -5.36 -24.10
CA GLY A 160 -0.36 -6.74 -24.56
C GLY A 160 -0.28 -7.80 -23.47
N ALA A 161 0.01 -7.42 -22.22
CA ALA A 161 -0.11 -8.28 -21.06
C ALA A 161 -1.53 -8.25 -20.50
N THR A 162 -2.02 -9.40 -20.04
CA THR A 162 -3.22 -9.48 -19.21
C THR A 162 -2.85 -9.26 -17.76
N GLU A 163 -3.59 -8.41 -17.06
CA GLU A 163 -3.50 -8.22 -15.63
C GLU A 163 -4.80 -8.66 -14.96
N ASP A 164 -4.71 -9.66 -14.09
CA ASP A 164 -5.82 -10.17 -13.29
C ASP A 164 -5.70 -9.74 -11.83
N TYR A 165 -6.80 -9.27 -11.24
CA TYR A 165 -6.80 -8.67 -9.91
C TYR A 165 -7.67 -9.45 -8.93
N PHE A 166 -7.10 -9.71 -7.75
CA PHE A 166 -7.78 -10.39 -6.65
C PHE A 166 -7.69 -9.57 -5.37
N LYS A 167 -8.82 -9.25 -4.78
CA LYS A 167 -8.89 -8.45 -3.55
C LYS A 167 -8.84 -9.34 -2.32
N PHE A 168 -7.80 -9.16 -1.50
CA PHE A 168 -7.60 -9.94 -0.29
C PHE A 168 -7.30 -9.04 0.91
N PHE A 169 -7.71 -9.50 2.09
CA PHE A 169 -7.63 -8.77 3.36
C PHE A 169 -8.51 -7.49 3.37
N ARG A 170 -9.12 -7.15 4.50
CA ARG A 170 -10.24 -6.19 4.51
C ARG A 170 -9.88 -4.79 5.00
N ARG A 171 -8.85 -4.60 5.85
CA ARG A 171 -8.51 -3.29 6.44
C ARG A 171 -7.02 -3.18 6.81
N PRO A 172 -6.22 -2.40 6.06
CA PRO A 172 -6.53 -1.93 4.70
C PRO A 172 -6.77 -3.12 3.77
N SER A 173 -7.45 -2.91 2.64
CA SER A 173 -7.55 -3.94 1.60
C SER A 173 -6.31 -3.96 0.74
N TYR A 174 -5.94 -5.15 0.28
CA TYR A 174 -4.82 -5.36 -0.62
C TYR A 174 -5.30 -6.08 -1.89
N LEU A 175 -4.53 -5.91 -2.96
CA LEU A 175 -4.78 -6.58 -4.23
C LEU A 175 -3.58 -7.49 -4.54
N ALA A 176 -3.85 -8.71 -4.95
CA ALA A 176 -2.87 -9.53 -5.67
C ALA A 176 -3.12 -9.27 -7.16
N ARG A 177 -2.10 -8.74 -7.85
CA ARG A 177 -2.11 -8.55 -9.30
C ARG A 177 -1.25 -9.62 -9.94
N ILE A 178 -1.80 -10.37 -10.88
CA ILE A 178 -1.06 -11.34 -11.70
C ILE A 178 -0.99 -10.78 -13.12
N THR A 179 0.23 -10.62 -13.63
CA THR A 179 0.49 -10.13 -14.99
C THR A 179 1.15 -11.22 -15.82
N TYR A 180 0.62 -11.49 -17.01
CA TYR A 180 1.18 -12.46 -17.95
C TYR A 180 0.81 -12.14 -19.40
N TYR A 181 1.59 -12.70 -20.33
CA TYR A 181 1.31 -12.64 -21.76
C TYR A 181 0.61 -13.91 -22.23
N GLU A 182 -0.18 -13.85 -23.31
CA GLU A 182 -0.95 -15.00 -23.79
C GLU A 182 -0.06 -16.21 -24.09
N GLU A 183 1.15 -15.99 -24.61
CA GLU A 183 2.12 -17.06 -24.87
C GLU A 183 2.63 -17.78 -23.60
N ASN A 184 2.55 -17.13 -22.43
CA ASN A 184 3.03 -17.65 -21.15
C ASN A 184 1.89 -18.06 -20.22
N LYS A 185 0.64 -17.82 -20.60
CA LYS A 185 -0.55 -17.99 -19.77
C LYS A 185 -0.68 -19.37 -19.12
N GLU A 186 -0.44 -20.42 -19.90
CA GLU A 186 -0.59 -21.81 -19.45
C GLU A 186 0.38 -22.19 -18.33
N ASP A 187 1.52 -21.50 -18.22
CA ASP A 187 2.47 -21.74 -17.14
C ASP A 187 2.34 -20.66 -16.03
N ALA A 188 2.24 -19.39 -16.41
CA ALA A 188 2.23 -18.24 -15.50
C ALA A 188 1.01 -18.20 -14.57
N LEU A 189 -0.18 -18.33 -15.16
CA LEU A 189 -1.41 -18.14 -14.40
C LEU A 189 -1.58 -19.22 -13.32
N PRO A 190 -1.41 -20.54 -13.61
CA PRO A 190 -1.46 -21.56 -12.57
C PRO A 190 -0.43 -21.35 -11.45
N LEU A 191 0.81 -20.98 -11.80
CA LEU A 191 1.86 -20.73 -10.81
C LEU A 191 1.47 -19.61 -9.85
N PHE A 192 1.08 -18.46 -10.40
CA PHE A 192 0.81 -17.28 -9.59
C PHE A 192 -0.51 -17.38 -8.83
N LEU A 193 -1.48 -18.15 -9.32
CA LEU A 193 -2.66 -18.51 -8.53
C LEU A 193 -2.28 -19.38 -7.32
N GLU A 194 -1.37 -20.34 -7.48
CA GLU A 194 -0.90 -21.17 -6.38
C GLU A 194 -0.04 -20.36 -5.39
N ALA A 195 0.78 -19.44 -5.89
CA ALA A 195 1.53 -18.50 -5.06
C ALA A 195 0.61 -17.55 -4.29
N ALA A 196 -0.42 -17.00 -4.95
CA ALA A 196 -1.43 -16.14 -4.33
C ALA A 196 -2.21 -16.86 -3.22
N ARG A 197 -2.61 -18.12 -3.45
CA ARG A 197 -3.23 -18.98 -2.43
C ARG A 197 -2.31 -19.19 -1.22
N ASN A 198 -1.00 -19.11 -1.42
CA ASN A 198 0.01 -19.27 -0.38
C ASN A 198 0.57 -17.95 0.16
N ILE A 199 -0.12 -16.82 -0.04
CA ILE A 199 0.22 -15.59 0.67
C ILE A 199 0.16 -15.87 2.18
N ARG A 200 1.20 -15.43 2.89
CA ARG A 200 1.27 -15.48 4.35
C ARG A 200 1.31 -14.08 4.92
N PHE A 201 0.67 -13.92 6.07
CA PHE A 201 0.86 -12.77 6.92
C PHE A 201 2.19 -12.92 7.68
N VAL A 202 3.07 -11.94 7.60
CA VAL A 202 4.32 -11.91 8.36
C VAL A 202 4.03 -11.24 9.70
N GLU A 203 3.99 -12.06 10.75
CA GLU A 203 3.72 -11.58 12.10
C GLU A 203 5.02 -11.31 12.87
N ASP A 204 5.23 -10.06 13.25
CA ASP A 204 6.25 -9.56 14.16
C ASP A 204 5.61 -8.67 15.24
N GLU A 205 6.39 -8.11 16.17
CA GLU A 205 5.83 -7.25 17.22
C GLU A 205 5.13 -5.99 16.68
N GLN A 206 5.62 -5.43 15.56
CA GLN A 206 5.11 -4.18 14.99
C GLN A 206 3.79 -4.43 14.26
N THR A 207 3.77 -5.43 13.40
CA THR A 207 2.61 -5.90 12.63
C THR A 207 1.50 -6.45 13.53
N LYS A 208 1.82 -7.10 14.67
CA LYS A 208 0.86 -7.44 15.73
C LYS A 208 0.11 -6.22 16.23
N GLU A 209 0.84 -5.15 16.53
CA GLU A 209 0.26 -3.91 17.03
C GLU A 209 -0.53 -3.17 15.96
N VAL A 210 0.01 -3.07 14.73
CA VAL A 210 -0.71 -2.51 13.58
C VAL A 210 -2.04 -3.24 13.37
N ASN A 211 -2.03 -4.58 13.31
CA ASN A 211 -3.23 -5.38 13.19
C ASN A 211 -4.18 -5.21 14.38
N TRP A 212 -3.66 -5.04 15.58
CA TRP A 212 -4.48 -4.82 16.76
C TRP A 212 -5.33 -3.55 16.60
N TYR A 213 -4.80 -2.49 15.99
CA TYR A 213 -5.58 -1.29 15.67
C TYR A 213 -6.49 -1.49 14.46
N LEU A 214 -5.97 -2.01 13.34
CA LEU A 214 -6.71 -2.11 12.08
C LEU A 214 -7.95 -3.01 12.14
N ASN A 215 -7.92 -4.06 12.98
CA ASN A 215 -9.03 -5.01 13.11
C ASN A 215 -10.25 -4.44 13.85
N ASP A 216 -10.12 -3.31 14.54
CA ASP A 216 -11.19 -2.72 15.34
C ASP A 216 -11.18 -1.19 15.22
N PRO A 217 -11.92 -0.60 14.26
CA PRO A 217 -11.93 0.84 14.04
C PRO A 217 -12.25 1.65 15.31
N LYS A 218 -13.13 1.15 16.18
CA LYS A 218 -13.48 1.85 17.42
C LYS A 218 -12.30 1.98 18.37
N ARG A 219 -11.37 1.03 18.32
CA ARG A 219 -10.13 1.05 19.09
C ARG A 219 -9.18 2.11 18.57
N THR A 220 -9.03 2.20 17.25
CA THR A 220 -8.22 3.25 16.61
C THR A 220 -8.81 4.63 16.90
N GLU A 221 -10.13 4.81 16.77
CA GLU A 221 -10.82 6.04 17.15
C GLU A 221 -10.55 6.42 18.62
N ALA A 222 -10.75 5.46 19.54
CA ALA A 222 -10.51 5.69 20.97
C ALA A 222 -9.05 6.06 21.28
N ALA A 223 -8.09 5.47 20.57
CA ALA A 223 -6.67 5.76 20.72
C ALA A 223 -6.26 7.12 20.12
N MET A 224 -6.94 7.57 19.06
CA MET A 224 -6.78 8.94 18.53
C MET A 224 -7.34 9.98 19.50
N GLU A 225 -8.47 9.69 20.16
CA GLU A 225 -9.05 10.57 21.19
C GLU A 225 -8.24 10.59 22.49
N ASN A 226 -7.64 9.45 22.85
CA ASN A 226 -6.91 9.25 24.11
C ASN A 226 -5.53 8.63 23.84
N PRO A 227 -4.59 9.40 23.26
CA PRO A 227 -3.25 8.90 22.97
C PRO A 227 -2.50 8.52 24.25
N THR A 228 -1.72 7.45 24.17
CA THR A 228 -0.89 6.99 25.30
C THR A 228 0.54 7.51 25.15
N TYR A 229 0.93 8.36 26.10
CA TYR A 229 2.26 8.96 26.19
C TYR A 229 3.21 8.15 27.08
N LEU A 230 4.50 8.47 27.03
CA LEU A 230 5.50 7.88 27.93
C LEU A 230 5.26 8.36 29.38
N ASP A 231 5.36 7.44 30.35
CA ASP A 231 5.24 7.77 31.76
C ASP A 231 6.51 8.48 32.27
N GLU A 232 6.44 9.81 32.38
CA GLU A 232 7.54 10.67 32.87
C GLU A 232 8.05 10.29 34.26
N SER A 233 7.25 9.60 35.08
CA SER A 233 7.65 9.21 36.44
C SER A 233 8.63 8.04 36.49
N GLN A 234 8.79 7.31 35.38
CA GLN A 234 9.76 6.20 35.27
C GLN A 234 11.19 6.67 35.02
N TYR A 235 11.39 7.98 34.78
CA TYR A 235 12.68 8.54 34.37
C TYR A 235 13.11 9.65 35.33
N THR A 236 14.41 9.95 35.36
CA THR A 236 14.96 11.02 36.20
C THR A 236 16.03 11.83 35.46
N GLY A 237 16.35 13.03 35.94
CA GLY A 237 17.39 13.86 35.34
C GLY A 237 17.09 14.22 33.87
N ASP A 238 18.11 14.11 33.01
CA ASP A 238 17.98 14.45 31.59
C ASP A 238 17.06 13.47 30.84
N GLU A 239 17.00 12.19 31.24
CA GLU A 239 16.09 11.22 30.63
C GLU A 239 14.63 11.65 30.75
N GLN A 240 14.24 12.12 31.94
CA GLN A 240 12.89 12.66 32.19
C GLN A 240 12.61 13.90 31.35
N LEU A 241 13.61 14.77 31.19
CA LEU A 241 13.50 15.95 30.34
C LEU A 241 13.23 15.57 28.88
N PHE A 242 13.97 14.60 28.34
CA PHE A 242 13.76 14.17 26.95
C PHE A 242 12.43 13.45 26.76
N VAL A 243 12.02 12.60 27.69
CA VAL A 243 10.70 11.95 27.68
C VAL A 243 9.59 12.99 27.62
N LYS A 244 9.70 14.08 28.41
CA LYS A 244 8.77 15.20 28.36
C LYS A 244 8.79 15.91 27.01
N LEU A 245 9.95 16.14 26.40
CA LEU A 245 10.05 16.74 25.07
C LEU A 245 9.42 15.87 23.98
N ILE A 246 9.61 14.55 24.05
CA ILE A 246 8.98 13.58 23.14
C ILE A 246 7.45 13.58 23.31
N ASN A 247 6.96 13.60 24.55
CA ASN A 247 5.52 13.72 24.85
C ASN A 247 4.95 15.04 24.31
N LEU A 248 5.66 16.16 24.47
CA LEU A 248 5.25 17.46 23.94
C LEU A 248 5.23 17.47 22.41
N HIS A 249 6.21 16.87 21.75
CA HIS A 249 6.20 16.70 20.30
C HIS A 249 4.93 15.98 19.82
N ALA A 250 4.62 14.82 20.42
CA ALA A 250 3.42 14.08 20.07
C ALA A 250 2.14 14.86 20.34
N LYS A 251 2.10 15.58 21.47
CA LYS A 251 0.98 16.46 21.83
C LYS A 251 0.77 17.58 20.81
N TYR A 252 1.81 18.30 20.42
CA TYR A 252 1.69 19.43 19.48
C TYR A 252 1.27 18.99 18.08
N ILE A 253 1.71 17.82 17.62
CA ILE A 253 1.21 17.21 16.38
C ILE A 253 -0.29 16.93 16.49
N ASN A 254 -0.71 16.22 17.55
CA ASN A 254 -2.11 15.81 17.72
C ASN A 254 -3.06 17.01 17.91
N GLU A 255 -2.62 18.05 18.61
CA GLU A 255 -3.39 19.29 18.83
C GLU A 255 -3.34 20.26 17.63
N ARG A 256 -2.54 19.97 16.60
CA ARG A 256 -2.25 20.86 15.47
C ARG A 256 -1.72 22.24 15.91
N ASP A 257 -0.91 22.28 16.98
CA ASP A 257 -0.31 23.52 17.53
C ASP A 257 1.02 23.82 16.84
N GLU A 258 0.96 24.35 15.61
CA GLU A 258 2.13 24.71 14.79
C GLU A 258 3.12 25.60 15.54
N LYS A 259 2.61 26.63 16.23
CA LYS A 259 3.46 27.60 16.92
C LYS A 259 4.34 26.93 17.97
N ARG A 260 3.78 26.02 18.76
CA ARG A 260 4.54 25.31 19.79
C ARG A 260 5.41 24.21 19.21
N TYR A 261 4.94 23.53 18.16
CA TYR A 261 5.74 22.55 17.41
C TYR A 261 7.00 23.20 16.83
N PHE A 262 6.88 24.26 16.03
CA PHE A 262 8.05 24.93 15.46
C PHE A 262 8.91 25.63 16.53
N GLY A 263 8.32 26.02 17.67
CA GLY A 263 9.06 26.60 18.79
C GLY A 263 9.97 25.61 19.57
N MET A 264 9.76 24.30 19.41
CA MET A 264 10.64 23.28 20.00
C MET A 264 11.75 22.81 19.07
N LEU A 265 11.73 23.21 17.81
CA LEU A 265 12.75 22.86 16.84
C LEU A 265 13.99 23.76 16.96
N THR A 266 15.13 23.27 16.48
CA THR A 266 16.33 24.08 16.30
C THR A 266 16.18 25.11 15.17
N ARG A 267 17.08 26.10 15.12
CA ARG A 267 17.13 27.03 13.98
C ARG A 267 17.56 26.34 12.68
N GLU A 268 18.41 25.32 12.79
CA GLU A 268 18.93 24.51 11.67
C GLU A 268 18.25 23.13 11.64
N ASN A 269 16.93 23.08 11.76
CA ASN A 269 16.18 21.82 11.81
C ASN A 269 15.97 21.24 10.40
N ASN A 270 15.81 19.91 10.33
CA ASN A 270 15.61 19.17 9.07
C ASN A 270 14.13 18.88 8.76
N PHE A 271 13.19 19.48 9.49
CA PHE A 271 11.76 19.22 9.28
C PHE A 271 11.20 20.05 8.11
N ASN A 272 10.12 19.53 7.53
CA ASN A 272 9.32 20.31 6.59
C ASN A 272 8.71 21.55 7.29
N GLU A 273 8.40 22.58 6.50
CA GLU A 273 7.72 23.79 6.96
C GLU A 273 6.24 23.56 7.35
N GLU A 274 5.78 22.31 7.31
CA GLU A 274 4.40 21.89 7.59
C GLU A 274 4.36 20.82 8.69
N LEU A 275 3.27 20.78 9.44
CA LEU A 275 3.03 19.71 10.40
C LEU A 275 2.82 18.36 9.71
N PRO A 276 3.30 17.25 10.28
CA PRO A 276 3.00 15.92 9.77
C PRO A 276 1.49 15.65 9.74
N GLU A 277 1.00 14.99 8.68
CA GLU A 277 -0.44 14.73 8.50
C GLU A 277 -0.99 13.59 9.40
N TYR A 278 -0.16 12.94 10.22
CA TYR A 278 -0.56 11.84 11.09
C TYR A 278 -0.86 12.27 12.54
N THR A 279 -1.51 11.39 13.29
CA THR A 279 -1.70 11.45 14.75
C THR A 279 -0.81 10.41 15.43
N ILE A 280 -0.13 10.76 16.52
CA ILE A 280 0.61 9.80 17.35
C ILE A 280 -0.31 9.27 18.44
N ILE A 281 -0.66 7.99 18.39
CA ILE A 281 -1.63 7.37 19.32
C ILE A 281 -0.96 6.59 20.45
N HIS A 282 0.30 6.19 20.29
CA HIS A 282 1.04 5.43 21.29
C HIS A 282 2.53 5.71 21.21
N LEU A 283 3.18 5.92 22.35
CA LEU A 283 4.63 5.98 22.51
C LEU A 283 5.08 4.94 23.53
N LYS A 284 6.15 4.21 23.24
CA LYS A 284 6.72 3.21 24.16
C LYS A 284 8.22 3.02 23.97
N LYS A 285 8.83 2.33 24.94
CA LYS A 285 10.21 1.81 24.89
C LYS A 285 11.24 2.88 24.47
N PRO A 286 11.39 4.02 25.19
CA PRO A 286 12.46 4.94 24.88
C PRO A 286 13.80 4.25 25.20
N ASP A 287 14.69 4.23 24.22
CA ASP A 287 16.07 3.75 24.35
C ASP A 287 17.01 4.94 24.24
N PHE A 288 17.71 5.23 25.34
CA PHE A 288 18.65 6.35 25.43
C PHE A 288 20.03 5.86 24.98
N GLY A 289 20.41 6.16 23.74
CA GLY A 289 21.76 5.83 23.28
C GLY A 289 22.75 6.93 23.61
N GLN A 290 23.28 7.59 22.59
CA GLN A 290 24.35 8.57 22.80
C GLN A 290 23.79 9.84 23.44
N MET A 291 24.23 10.13 24.67
CA MET A 291 23.93 11.37 25.38
C MET A 291 25.23 12.09 25.77
N SER A 292 25.21 13.41 25.66
CA SER A 292 26.30 14.32 26.02
C SER A 292 25.70 15.64 26.53
N ASP A 293 26.55 16.57 26.95
CA ASP A 293 26.10 17.89 27.43
C ASP A 293 25.43 18.76 26.36
N THR A 294 25.62 18.43 25.07
CA THR A 294 25.17 19.24 23.93
C THR A 294 24.28 18.50 22.94
N GLN A 295 24.25 17.17 22.96
CA GLN A 295 23.49 16.33 22.03
C GLN A 295 22.95 15.07 22.72
N ALA A 296 21.77 14.61 22.31
CA ALA A 296 21.19 13.34 22.75
C ALA A 296 20.46 12.64 21.59
N LEU A 297 20.61 11.32 21.51
CA LEU A 297 19.98 10.44 20.52
C LEU A 297 19.12 9.40 21.22
N ILE A 298 17.82 9.39 20.92
CA ILE A 298 16.84 8.58 21.66
C ILE A 298 15.90 7.87 20.69
N TRP A 299 15.85 6.55 20.72
CA TRP A 299 14.92 5.77 19.92
C TRP A 299 13.60 5.62 20.66
N VAL A 300 12.48 5.80 19.97
CA VAL A 300 11.15 5.64 20.58
C VAL A 300 10.25 4.90 19.61
N THR A 301 9.68 3.79 20.05
CA THR A 301 8.64 3.14 19.26
C THR A 301 7.37 3.97 19.33
N LYS A 302 6.87 4.43 18.18
CA LYS A 302 5.62 5.18 18.06
C LYS A 302 4.65 4.48 17.13
N THR A 303 3.37 4.54 17.48
CA THR A 303 2.26 4.18 16.58
C THR A 303 1.61 5.45 16.06
N THR A 304 1.55 5.59 14.74
CA THR A 304 0.93 6.73 14.07
C THR A 304 -0.27 6.31 13.23
N VAL A 305 -1.25 7.20 13.12
CA VAL A 305 -2.46 7.02 12.31
C VAL A 305 -2.62 8.22 11.40
N LYS A 306 -2.54 8.03 10.07
CA LYS A 306 -2.88 9.09 9.09
C LYS A 306 -4.37 9.08 8.78
N ASN A 307 -4.93 7.88 8.64
CA ASN A 307 -6.36 7.63 8.50
C ASN A 307 -6.68 6.24 9.09
N MET A 308 -7.96 5.87 9.13
CA MET A 308 -8.41 4.61 9.76
C MET A 308 -7.83 3.32 9.15
N LEU A 309 -7.22 3.41 7.98
CA LEU A 309 -6.61 2.31 7.24
C LEU A 309 -5.08 2.41 7.18
N ASP A 310 -4.52 3.52 7.65
CA ASP A 310 -3.09 3.82 7.61
C ASP A 310 -2.56 3.97 9.03
N VAL A 311 -2.24 2.81 9.62
CA VAL A 311 -1.61 2.66 10.93
C VAL A 311 -0.19 2.16 10.72
N ASN A 312 0.78 2.90 11.24
CA ASN A 312 2.20 2.59 11.14
C ASN A 312 2.80 2.47 12.55
N VAL A 313 3.62 1.44 12.76
CA VAL A 313 4.49 1.32 13.94
C VAL A 313 5.93 1.48 13.47
N SER A 314 6.62 2.48 13.99
CA SER A 314 8.02 2.77 13.66
C SER A 314 8.82 3.00 14.94
N THR A 315 10.15 2.88 14.85
CA THR A 315 11.07 3.20 15.96
C THR A 315 12.11 4.21 15.49
N PRO A 316 11.71 5.46 15.19
CA PRO A 316 12.65 6.49 14.78
C PRO A 316 13.59 6.85 15.94
N PHE A 317 14.71 7.46 15.60
CA PHE A 317 15.52 8.19 16.57
C PHE A 317 15.13 9.66 16.62
N TYR A 318 15.16 10.24 17.82
CA TYR A 318 15.02 11.66 18.08
C TYR A 318 16.42 12.23 18.33
N LEU A 319 16.83 13.22 17.53
CA LEU A 319 18.06 13.96 17.75
C LEU A 319 17.74 15.28 18.47
N PHE A 320 18.17 15.39 19.72
CA PHE A 320 18.12 16.63 20.48
C PHE A 320 19.48 17.30 20.52
N VAL A 321 19.50 18.62 20.42
CA VAL A 321 20.71 19.43 20.61
C VAL A 321 20.43 20.60 21.53
N LYS A 322 21.49 21.11 22.16
CA LYS A 322 21.38 22.22 23.10
C LYS A 322 21.71 23.55 22.41
N GLU A 323 20.72 24.41 22.25
CA GLU A 323 20.85 25.76 21.68
C GLU A 323 20.55 26.80 22.76
N ASP A 324 21.46 27.78 22.94
CA ASP A 324 21.30 28.85 23.93
C ASP A 324 21.00 28.35 25.37
N GLY A 325 21.45 27.13 25.70
CA GLY A 325 21.25 26.48 26.99
C GLY A 325 19.96 25.65 27.10
N GLU A 326 19.10 25.66 26.08
CA GLU A 326 17.85 24.88 26.03
C GLU A 326 18.00 23.67 25.10
N TRP A 327 17.39 22.54 25.46
CA TRP A 327 17.29 21.39 24.58
C TRP A 327 16.20 21.61 23.53
N LYS A 328 16.54 21.39 22.26
CA LYS A 328 15.69 21.54 21.09
C LYS A 328 15.74 20.29 20.23
N LEU A 329 14.65 20.00 19.55
CA LEU A 329 14.56 18.89 18.59
C LEU A 329 15.19 19.31 17.26
N GLN A 330 16.22 18.61 16.82
CA GLN A 330 16.87 18.88 15.54
C GLN A 330 16.31 18.01 14.41
N ASP A 331 16.08 16.73 14.70
CA ASP A 331 15.72 15.73 13.69
C ASP A 331 14.92 14.54 14.27
N ILE A 332 14.14 13.88 13.42
CA ILE A 332 13.51 12.58 13.65
C ILE A 332 13.62 11.76 12.36
N ASP A 333 14.27 10.59 12.44
CA ASP A 333 14.43 9.66 11.30
C ASP A 333 14.15 8.21 11.74
#